data_AF-A0A5A7Q9F8-F1
#
_entry.id   AF-A0A5A7Q9F8-F1
#
_cell.length_a   1.000
_cell.length_b   1.000
_cell.length_c   1.000
_cell.angle_alpha   90.00
_cell.angle_beta   90.00
_cell.angle_gamma   90.00
#
_symmetry.space_group_name_H-M   'P 1'
#
loop_
_entity.id
_entity.type
_entity.pdbx_description
1 polymer ?
#
loop_
_entity_poly.entity_id
_entity_poly.type
_entity_poly.pdbx_seq_one_letter_code
_entity_poly.pdbx_strand_id
1 'polypeptide(L)'
;IFGRFLAVCVACILPNSDVDQGFQNHIHHNFTGASTSPTRHPISTHHVVYELRIYSLEEATFGLILASRAIRAAHCLTSIKFSPTSEHLLLAYGRRHNSLLKSVVIDGDTTVPIYTILEIYRVSDMELVRVLPSAEDEVNVACFHPLVGGGLVYGTKEGKLRTLQCDVSHVFNNEGSFVPDDNMLEVPTYALEG
;
A
#
# COMPACT_ATOMS: atom_id res chain seq x y z
N ILE A 1 18.33 16.21 10.21
CA ILE A 1 17.37 15.09 10.38
C ILE A 1 17.17 14.33 9.05
N PHE A 2 17.37 14.96 7.89
CA PHE A 2 17.44 14.27 6.60
C PHE A 2 18.46 13.13 6.59
N GLY A 3 18.07 11.97 6.06
CA GLY A 3 18.99 10.89 5.70
C GLY A 3 19.32 9.86 6.79
N ARG A 4 18.60 9.81 7.92
CA ARG A 4 18.86 8.83 8.99
C ARG A 4 18.16 7.49 8.82
N PHE A 5 17.09 7.46 8.03
CA PHE A 5 16.25 6.29 7.85
C PHE A 5 16.00 6.03 6.39
N LEU A 6 15.91 4.75 6.03
CA LEU A 6 15.53 4.28 4.70
C LEU A 6 14.30 3.40 4.82
N ALA A 7 13.20 3.79 4.19
CA ALA A 7 12.01 2.95 4.09
C ALA A 7 11.98 2.29 2.71
N VAL A 8 11.83 0.97 2.67
CA VAL A 8 11.78 0.17 1.43
C VAL A 8 10.72 -0.92 1.53
N CYS A 9 10.13 -1.25 0.38
CA CYS A 9 9.34 -2.45 0.22
C CYS A 9 10.24 -3.57 -0.30
N VAL A 10 10.26 -4.72 0.38
CA VAL A 10 11.05 -5.88 0.02
C VAL A 10 10.16 -7.09 -0.22
N ALA A 11 10.56 -7.94 -1.17
CA ALA A 11 9.94 -9.25 -1.37
C ALA A 11 10.68 -10.28 -0.50
N CYS A 12 9.93 -11.11 0.21
CA CYS A 12 10.43 -12.17 1.07
C CYS A 12 9.86 -13.50 0.59
N ILE A 13 10.72 -14.48 0.36
CA ILE A 13 10.32 -15.84 0.03
C ILE A 13 10.21 -16.60 1.33
N LEU A 14 9.01 -17.09 1.67
CA LEU A 14 8.87 -17.99 2.81
C LEU A 14 9.47 -19.35 2.40
N PRO A 15 10.40 -19.93 3.16
CA PRO A 15 10.86 -21.29 2.87
C PRO A 15 9.65 -22.21 2.92
N ASN A 16 9.45 -23.03 1.89
CA ASN A 16 8.47 -24.09 1.94
C ASN A 16 8.81 -24.96 3.16
N SER A 17 7.95 -24.94 4.16
CA SER A 17 7.98 -25.94 5.20
C SER A 17 7.42 -27.22 4.59
N ASP A 18 8.22 -27.92 3.79
CA ASP A 18 8.02 -29.34 3.54
C ASP A 18 8.34 -30.06 4.86
N VAL A 19 7.47 -29.89 5.86
CA VAL A 19 7.39 -30.83 6.96
C VAL A 19 6.75 -32.06 6.33
N ASP A 20 7.61 -32.97 5.92
CA ASP A 20 7.26 -34.35 5.61
C ASP A 20 6.63 -34.96 6.87
N GLN A 21 5.34 -34.72 7.08
CA GLN A 21 4.55 -35.44 8.06
C GLN A 21 4.34 -36.84 7.50
N GLY A 22 5.35 -37.68 7.70
CA GLY A 22 5.21 -39.12 7.69
C GLY A 22 4.13 -39.54 8.69
N PHE A 23 2.90 -39.67 8.20
CA PHE A 23 1.88 -40.49 8.83
C PHE A 23 1.30 -41.39 7.76
N GLN A 24 1.84 -42.61 7.73
CA GLN A 24 1.16 -43.77 7.16
C GLN A 24 -0.26 -43.82 7.73
N ASN A 25 -1.27 -43.63 6.88
CA ASN A 25 -2.57 -44.24 7.10
C ASN A 25 -2.95 -44.99 5.83
N HIS A 26 -2.55 -46.25 5.87
CA HIS A 26 -2.90 -47.32 4.96
C HIS A 26 -4.42 -47.55 5.05
N ILE A 27 -5.22 -47.01 4.13
CA ILE A 27 -6.51 -47.63 3.80
C ILE A 27 -6.61 -47.77 2.28
N HIS A 28 -6.52 -49.03 1.90
CA HIS A 28 -6.67 -49.61 0.59
C HIS A 28 -8.09 -49.34 0.06
N HIS A 29 -8.23 -48.71 -1.10
CA HIS A 29 -9.38 -48.94 -1.96
C HIS A 29 -9.00 -48.74 -3.43
N ASN A 30 -8.83 -49.86 -4.13
CA ASN A 30 -8.75 -49.95 -5.58
C ASN A 30 -10.04 -49.42 -6.21
N PHE A 31 -9.95 -48.61 -7.27
CA PHE A 31 -10.77 -48.72 -8.48
C PHE A 31 -10.22 -47.80 -9.61
N THR A 32 -9.64 -48.44 -10.64
CA THR A 32 -9.79 -48.17 -12.09
C THR A 32 -9.35 -46.82 -12.71
N GLY A 33 -8.16 -46.84 -13.32
CA GLY A 33 -7.88 -46.36 -14.69
C GLY A 33 -8.26 -44.92 -15.10
N ALA A 34 -7.28 -43.99 -15.04
CA ALA A 34 -7.14 -42.91 -16.02
C ALA A 34 -5.69 -42.41 -16.04
N SER A 35 -5.17 -42.17 -17.24
CA SER A 35 -3.78 -41.82 -17.59
C SER A 35 -3.13 -40.77 -16.68
N THR A 36 -2.03 -41.14 -16.00
CA THR A 36 -1.14 -40.18 -15.34
C THR A 36 -0.07 -39.70 -16.33
N SER A 37 -0.10 -38.44 -16.72
CA SER A 37 0.96 -37.79 -17.49
C SER A 37 2.32 -37.90 -16.75
N PRO A 38 3.45 -38.25 -17.40
CA PRO A 38 4.73 -38.52 -16.72
C PRO A 38 5.49 -37.25 -16.26
N THR A 39 4.90 -36.07 -16.40
CA THR A 39 5.56 -34.77 -16.15
C THR A 39 4.71 -33.88 -15.25
N ARG A 40 4.39 -34.36 -14.04
CA ARG A 40 3.97 -33.47 -12.96
C ARG A 40 5.20 -33.10 -12.15
N HIS A 41 5.97 -32.12 -12.63
CA HIS A 41 6.93 -31.45 -11.77
C HIS A 41 6.16 -30.82 -10.60
N PRO A 42 6.58 -30.99 -9.35
CA PRO A 42 6.03 -30.20 -8.26
C PRO A 42 6.37 -28.74 -8.57
N ILE A 43 5.36 -27.97 -8.98
CA ILE A 43 5.47 -26.52 -9.01
C ILE A 43 5.51 -26.12 -7.53
N SER A 44 6.72 -26.05 -6.98
CA SER A 44 6.96 -25.37 -5.71
C SER A 44 6.57 -23.90 -5.92
N THR A 45 5.31 -23.59 -5.60
CA THR A 45 4.79 -22.23 -5.60
C THR A 45 5.31 -21.56 -4.34
N HIS A 46 6.53 -21.03 -4.43
CA HIS A 46 7.12 -20.26 -3.33
C HIS A 46 6.19 -19.10 -2.99
N HIS A 47 5.69 -19.07 -1.75
CA HIS A 47 4.80 -18.01 -1.31
C HIS A 47 5.61 -16.74 -1.04
N VAL A 48 5.47 -15.73 -1.90
CA VAL A 48 6.15 -14.43 -1.75
C VAL A 48 5.30 -13.52 -0.86
N VAL A 49 5.86 -13.07 0.24
CA VAL A 49 5.30 -12.03 1.12
C VAL A 49 6.05 -10.74 0.87
N TYR A 50 5.35 -9.60 0.89
CA TYR A 50 6.01 -8.30 0.79
C TYR A 50 5.99 -7.61 2.14
N GLU A 51 7.11 -7.01 2.51
CA GLU A 51 7.27 -6.28 3.76
C GLU A 51 7.73 -4.85 3.48
N LEU A 52 7.15 -3.91 4.22
CA LEU A 52 7.67 -2.57 4.38
C LEU A 52 8.66 -2.58 5.54
N ARG A 53 9.91 -2.21 5.28
CA ARG A 53 10.99 -2.17 6.29
C ARG A 53 11.58 -0.79 6.40
N ILE A 54 11.90 -0.40 7.63
CA ILE A 54 12.65 0.81 7.95
C ILE A 54 14.03 0.40 8.41
N TYR A 55 15.05 0.87 7.71
CA TYR A 55 16.46 0.65 8.02
C TYR A 55 17.08 1.91 8.63
N SER A 56 17.98 1.73 9.59
CA SER A 56 18.83 2.81 10.05
C SER A 56 19.97 3.06 9.07
N LEU A 57 20.24 4.35 8.82
CA LEU A 57 21.41 4.84 8.09
C LEU A 57 22.42 5.53 9.03
N GLU A 58 22.20 5.49 10.35
CA GLU A 58 23.16 6.04 11.32
C GLU A 58 24.37 5.12 11.46
N GLU A 59 25.57 5.70 11.64
CA GLU A 59 26.85 4.95 11.64
C GLU A 59 26.85 3.75 12.60
N ALA A 60 26.36 3.93 13.83
CA ALA A 60 26.36 2.88 14.86
C ALA A 60 25.33 1.76 14.61
N THR A 61 24.31 2.00 13.78
CA THR A 61 23.19 1.07 13.56
C THR A 61 22.93 0.79 12.09
N PHE A 62 23.90 1.13 11.23
CA PHE A 62 23.73 1.10 9.78
C PHE A 62 23.27 -0.28 9.29
N GLY A 63 22.15 -0.30 8.56
CA GLY A 63 21.57 -1.52 8.00
C GLY A 63 20.72 -2.34 8.98
N LEU A 64 20.60 -1.95 10.24
CA LEU A 64 19.64 -2.58 11.16
C LEU A 64 18.20 -2.26 10.75
N ILE A 65 17.34 -3.29 10.78
CA ILE A 65 15.90 -3.14 10.60
C ILE A 65 15.32 -2.60 11.90
N LEU A 66 14.85 -1.36 11.87
CA LEU A 66 14.20 -0.69 12.99
C LEU A 66 12.73 -1.10 13.13
N ALA A 67 12.07 -1.35 12.00
CA ALA A 67 10.68 -1.78 11.97
C ALA A 67 10.37 -2.56 10.68
N SER A 68 9.44 -3.51 10.75
CA SER A 68 8.93 -4.26 9.60
C SER A 68 7.43 -4.50 9.71
N ARG A 69 6.70 -4.42 8.60
CA ARG A 69 5.28 -4.76 8.51
C ARG A 69 4.95 -5.38 7.15
N ALA A 70 4.20 -6.49 7.15
CA ALA A 70 3.71 -7.08 5.91
C ALA A 70 2.73 -6.12 5.20
N ILE A 71 2.82 -6.02 3.88
CA ILE A 71 1.94 -5.20 3.05
C ILE A 71 1.29 -6.02 1.93
N ARG A 72 0.04 -5.67 1.59
CA ARG A 72 -0.84 -6.49 0.75
C ARG A 72 -0.74 -6.22 -0.75
N ALA A 73 -0.17 -5.09 -1.16
CA ALA A 73 -0.28 -4.59 -2.54
C ALA A 73 1.02 -3.98 -3.07
N ALA A 74 2.16 -4.56 -2.71
CA ALA A 74 3.48 -4.09 -3.14
C ALA A 74 3.62 -3.95 -4.66
N HIS A 75 2.97 -4.82 -5.44
CA HIS A 75 3.00 -4.81 -6.90
C HIS A 75 2.31 -3.59 -7.54
N CYS A 76 1.56 -2.81 -6.77
CA CYS A 76 0.92 -1.56 -7.21
C CYS A 76 1.52 -0.32 -6.54
N LEU A 77 2.57 -0.45 -5.74
CA LEU A 77 3.12 0.64 -4.96
C LEU A 77 3.89 1.62 -5.85
N THR A 78 3.62 2.92 -5.74
CA THR A 78 4.24 3.98 -6.54
C THR A 78 5.03 4.98 -5.71
N SER A 79 4.75 5.13 -4.42
CA SER A 79 5.47 6.04 -3.54
C SER A 79 5.59 5.50 -2.12
N ILE A 80 6.79 5.66 -1.54
CA ILE A 80 7.10 5.51 -0.12
C ILE A 80 7.76 6.80 0.32
N LYS A 81 7.18 7.55 1.26
CA LYS A 81 7.71 8.85 1.71
C LYS A 81 7.54 9.05 3.20
N PHE A 82 8.62 9.46 3.87
CA PHE A 82 8.50 9.96 5.24
C PHE A 82 7.85 11.33 5.25
N SER A 83 7.05 11.59 6.28
CA SER A 83 6.62 12.95 6.64
C SER A 83 7.81 13.84 7.03
N PRO A 84 7.66 15.18 7.03
CA PRO A 84 8.77 16.08 7.40
C PRO A 84 9.36 15.82 8.79
N THR A 85 8.58 15.28 9.74
CA THR A 85 9.04 14.91 11.09
C THR A 85 9.59 13.49 11.18
N SER A 86 9.51 12.69 10.11
CA SER A 86 9.77 11.24 10.10
C SER A 86 8.89 10.42 11.05
N GLU A 87 7.82 10.99 11.60
CA GLU A 87 6.88 10.27 12.48
C GLU A 87 5.88 9.42 11.70
N HIS A 88 5.64 9.76 10.44
CA HIS A 88 4.70 9.07 9.56
C HIS A 88 5.36 8.64 8.25
N LEU A 89 4.84 7.56 7.68
CA LEU A 89 5.27 6.96 6.43
C LEU A 89 4.06 6.80 5.50
N LEU A 90 4.12 7.44 4.33
CA LEU A 90 3.10 7.40 3.29
C LEU A 90 3.43 6.31 2.29
N LEU A 91 2.44 5.46 2.00
CA LEU A 91 2.42 4.49 0.92
C LEU A 91 1.32 4.89 -0.07
N ALA A 92 1.65 4.99 -1.35
CA ALA A 92 0.67 5.26 -2.40
C ALA A 92 0.63 4.16 -3.47
N TYR A 93 -0.55 3.92 -4.02
CA TYR A 93 -0.83 2.83 -4.94
C TYR A 93 -1.35 3.35 -6.28
N GLY A 94 -0.72 2.90 -7.35
CA GLY A 94 -0.99 3.36 -8.71
C GLY A 94 -1.76 2.38 -9.57
N ARG A 95 -2.34 1.31 -9.03
CA ARG A 95 -3.18 0.41 -9.84
C ARG A 95 -4.27 -0.19 -8.98
N ARG A 96 -5.48 -0.27 -9.53
CA ARG A 96 -6.58 -0.97 -8.88
C ARG A 96 -6.32 -2.47 -8.85
N HIS A 97 -6.30 -3.03 -7.64
CA HIS A 97 -6.12 -4.46 -7.42
C HIS A 97 -7.04 -4.93 -6.29
N ASN A 98 -7.49 -6.19 -6.34
CA ASN A 98 -8.44 -6.73 -5.35
C ASN A 98 -7.87 -6.73 -3.92
N SER A 99 -6.55 -6.78 -3.75
CA SER A 99 -5.93 -6.61 -2.44
C SER A 99 -6.05 -5.19 -1.87
N LEU A 100 -6.43 -4.21 -2.69
CA LEU A 100 -6.71 -2.83 -2.27
C LEU A 100 -8.20 -2.52 -2.28
N LEU A 101 -9.07 -3.44 -2.68
CA LEU A 101 -10.51 -3.21 -2.68
C LEU A 101 -10.98 -2.95 -1.25
N LYS A 102 -11.55 -1.78 -1.02
CA LYS A 102 -12.03 -1.33 0.30
C LYS A 102 -13.52 -1.59 0.47
N SER A 103 -14.30 -1.23 -0.53
CA SER A 103 -15.75 -1.41 -0.55
C SER A 103 -16.27 -1.40 -1.99
N VAL A 104 -17.54 -1.74 -2.16
CA VAL A 104 -18.27 -1.60 -3.42
C VAL A 104 -19.54 -0.82 -3.10
N VAL A 105 -19.76 0.28 -3.81
CA VAL A 105 -20.98 1.10 -3.68
C VAL A 105 -21.90 0.78 -4.86
N ILE A 106 -23.20 0.70 -4.58
CA ILE A 106 -24.23 0.46 -5.60
C ILE A 106 -24.84 1.82 -5.93
N ASP A 107 -24.66 2.27 -7.17
CA ASP A 107 -25.28 3.48 -7.71
C ASP A 107 -26.23 3.09 -8.85
N GLY A 108 -27.52 3.04 -8.53
CA GLY A 108 -28.55 2.48 -9.41
C GLY A 108 -28.25 1.04 -9.80
N ASP A 109 -28.12 0.79 -11.11
CA ASP A 109 -27.79 -0.52 -11.68
C ASP A 109 -26.28 -0.80 -11.78
N THR A 110 -25.43 0.14 -11.35
CA THR A 110 -23.97 0.02 -11.46
C THR A 110 -23.31 -0.25 -10.12
N THR A 111 -22.35 -1.18 -10.10
CA THR A 111 -21.50 -1.43 -8.93
C THR A 111 -20.16 -0.74 -9.13
N VAL A 112 -19.84 0.22 -8.24
CA VAL A 112 -18.62 1.02 -8.32
C VAL A 112 -17.65 0.53 -7.24
N PRO A 113 -16.55 -0.15 -7.60
CA PRO A 113 -15.54 -0.58 -6.65
C PRO A 113 -14.69 0.60 -6.17
N ILE A 114 -14.49 0.68 -4.86
CA ILE A 114 -13.67 1.69 -4.20
C ILE A 114 -12.37 1.04 -3.73
N TYR A 115 -11.24 1.56 -4.19
CA TYR A 115 -9.91 1.02 -3.87
C TYR A 115 -9.14 1.95 -2.93
N THR A 116 -8.36 1.39 -2.01
CA THR A 116 -7.37 2.14 -1.26
C THR A 116 -6.27 2.62 -2.20
N ILE A 117 -6.07 3.94 -2.26
CA ILE A 117 -5.03 4.58 -3.09
C ILE A 117 -3.86 5.10 -2.27
N LEU A 118 -4.04 5.31 -0.97
CA LEU A 118 -2.98 5.80 -0.08
C LEU A 118 -3.19 5.27 1.35
N GLU A 119 -2.09 4.93 2.01
CA GLU A 119 -2.03 4.54 3.41
C GLU A 119 -0.97 5.37 4.14
N ILE A 120 -1.25 5.76 5.38
CA ILE A 120 -0.28 6.42 6.26
C ILE A 120 -0.06 5.54 7.46
N TYR A 121 1.20 5.20 7.71
CA TYR A 121 1.65 4.43 8.85
C TYR A 121 2.38 5.34 9.84
N ARG A 122 2.19 5.12 11.15
CA ARG A 122 3.03 5.71 12.19
C ARG A 122 4.33 4.92 12.29
N VAL A 123 5.46 5.61 12.30
CA VAL A 123 6.79 4.98 12.24
C VAL A 123 7.15 4.27 13.54
N SER A 124 6.68 4.75 14.70
CA SER A 124 7.07 4.20 16.01
C SER A 124 6.65 2.76 16.24
N ASP A 125 5.53 2.33 15.67
CA ASP A 125 4.94 1.00 15.86
C ASP A 125 4.40 0.39 14.55
N MET A 126 4.62 1.05 13.42
CA MET A 126 4.11 0.67 12.11
C MET A 126 2.59 0.58 12.05
N GLU A 127 1.84 1.26 12.92
CA GLU A 127 0.37 1.22 12.89
C GLU A 127 -0.22 2.03 11.76
N LEU A 128 -1.28 1.48 11.13
CA LEU A 128 -1.99 2.16 10.04
C LEU A 128 -2.89 3.25 10.64
N VAL A 129 -2.54 4.52 10.43
CA VAL A 129 -3.26 5.66 11.01
C VAL A 129 -4.27 6.30 10.06
N ARG A 130 -4.07 6.18 8.75
CA ARG A 130 -4.99 6.74 7.75
C ARG A 130 -5.02 5.90 6.48
N VAL A 131 -6.20 5.80 5.89
CA VAL A 131 -6.44 5.21 4.58
C VAL A 131 -7.21 6.22 3.73
N LEU A 132 -6.76 6.48 2.50
CA LEU A 132 -7.50 7.23 1.51
C LEU A 132 -8.02 6.27 0.43
N PRO A 133 -9.34 6.06 0.36
CA PRO A 133 -9.96 5.34 -0.74
C PRO A 133 -10.32 6.27 -1.91
N SER A 134 -10.36 5.73 -3.13
CA SER A 134 -10.92 6.39 -4.32
C SER A 134 -11.50 5.34 -5.28
N ALA A 135 -12.61 5.68 -5.94
CA ALA A 135 -13.18 4.89 -7.03
C ALA A 135 -12.50 5.18 -8.37
N GLU A 136 -11.95 6.38 -8.52
CA GLU A 136 -11.50 6.93 -9.79
C GLU A 136 -9.98 7.04 -9.89
N ASP A 137 -9.30 7.39 -8.81
CA ASP A 137 -7.89 7.76 -8.92
C ASP A 137 -6.97 6.54 -8.95
N GLU A 138 -5.94 6.63 -9.78
CA GLU A 138 -4.74 5.79 -9.70
C GLU A 138 -3.53 6.68 -9.43
N VAL A 139 -2.87 6.51 -8.28
CA VAL A 139 -1.80 7.42 -7.84
C VAL A 139 -0.49 7.12 -8.55
N ASN A 140 0.03 8.07 -9.32
CA ASN A 140 1.34 7.98 -9.93
C ASN A 140 2.45 8.40 -8.97
N VAL A 141 2.25 9.48 -8.22
CA VAL A 141 3.22 10.00 -7.26
C VAL A 141 2.49 10.67 -6.10
N ALA A 142 3.05 10.57 -4.90
CA ALA A 142 2.53 11.28 -3.73
C ALA A 142 3.68 11.79 -2.85
N CYS A 143 3.47 12.93 -2.21
CA CYS A 143 4.41 13.51 -1.27
C CYS A 143 3.70 14.29 -0.15
N PHE A 144 4.34 14.35 1.00
CA PHE A 144 3.93 15.26 2.06
C PHE A 144 4.30 16.70 1.70
N HIS A 145 3.51 17.63 2.20
CA HIS A 145 3.91 19.03 2.25
C HIS A 145 5.18 19.18 3.11
N PRO A 146 6.18 20.01 2.73
CA PRO A 146 7.45 20.13 3.46
C PRO A 146 7.28 20.70 4.88
N LEU A 147 6.23 21.49 5.12
CA LEU A 147 5.88 21.99 6.45
C LEU A 147 4.92 21.03 7.16
N VAL A 148 5.19 20.80 8.45
CA VAL A 148 4.32 20.03 9.35
C VAL A 148 2.93 20.63 9.37
N GLY A 149 1.90 19.79 9.23
CA GLY A 149 0.49 20.21 9.16
C GLY A 149 0.02 20.67 7.77
N GLY A 150 0.92 20.85 6.79
CA GLY A 150 0.53 21.29 5.44
C GLY A 150 -0.17 20.22 4.58
N GLY A 151 -0.38 19.01 5.11
CA GLY A 151 -1.05 17.92 4.41
C GLY A 151 -0.15 17.17 3.42
N LEU A 152 -0.75 16.64 2.36
CA LEU A 152 -0.08 15.91 1.29
C LEU A 152 -0.67 16.27 -0.07
N VAL A 153 0.11 16.04 -1.12
CA VAL A 153 -0.29 16.19 -2.53
C VAL A 153 -0.01 14.88 -3.24
N TYR A 154 -0.91 14.50 -4.15
CA TYR A 154 -0.67 13.38 -5.05
C TYR A 154 -1.09 13.68 -6.48
N GLY A 155 -0.31 13.16 -7.42
CA GLY A 155 -0.59 13.18 -8.84
C GLY A 155 -1.18 11.85 -9.28
N THR A 156 -2.22 11.91 -10.09
CA THR A 156 -2.88 10.72 -10.66
C THR A 156 -2.34 10.40 -12.05
N LYS A 157 -2.58 9.18 -12.54
CA LYS A 157 -2.19 8.78 -13.90
C LYS A 157 -2.92 9.54 -15.00
N GLU A 158 -4.10 10.06 -14.69
CA GLU A 158 -4.93 10.88 -15.57
C GLU A 158 -4.42 12.32 -15.67
N GLY A 159 -3.34 12.66 -14.96
CA GLY A 159 -2.73 13.99 -14.99
C GLY A 159 -3.36 14.99 -14.01
N LYS A 160 -4.20 14.53 -13.07
CA LYS A 160 -4.78 15.39 -12.03
C LYS A 160 -3.83 15.53 -10.84
N LEU A 161 -3.80 16.71 -10.23
CA LEU A 161 -3.18 16.94 -8.93
C LEU A 161 -4.28 17.10 -7.87
N ARG A 162 -4.15 16.35 -6.77
CA ARG A 162 -5.07 16.41 -5.64
C ARG A 162 -4.31 16.78 -4.37
N THR A 163 -4.91 17.65 -3.57
CA THR A 163 -4.34 18.10 -2.29
C THR A 163 -5.23 17.61 -1.16
N LEU A 164 -4.63 17.05 -0.13
CA LEU A 164 -5.31 16.62 1.09
C LEU A 164 -4.73 17.42 2.26
N GLN A 165 -5.51 18.35 2.81
CA GLN A 165 -5.09 19.12 3.97
C GLN A 165 -5.19 18.29 5.26
N CYS A 166 -4.29 18.56 6.21
CA CYS A 166 -4.33 17.93 7.52
C CYS A 166 -5.17 18.81 8.46
N ASP A 167 -6.46 18.52 8.56
CA ASP A 167 -7.31 19.20 9.53
C ASP A 167 -6.90 18.79 10.96
N VAL A 168 -6.26 19.70 11.67
CA VAL A 168 -5.84 19.53 13.08
C VAL A 168 -7.07 19.31 13.99
N SER A 169 -8.28 19.59 13.52
CA SER A 169 -9.54 19.39 14.25
C SER A 169 -10.00 17.93 14.36
N HIS A 170 -9.44 16.99 13.59
CA HIS A 170 -9.94 15.60 13.56
C HIS A 170 -9.18 14.61 14.45
N VAL A 171 -8.23 15.07 15.27
CA VAL A 171 -7.47 14.22 16.22
C VAL A 171 -8.37 13.64 17.33
N PHE A 172 -9.62 14.08 17.46
CA PHE A 172 -10.52 13.61 18.54
C PHE A 172 -11.78 12.85 18.13
N ASN A 173 -12.16 12.76 16.85
CA ASN A 173 -13.41 12.06 16.49
C ASN A 173 -13.16 10.91 15.52
N ASN A 174 -13.34 9.72 16.10
CA ASN A 174 -13.52 8.42 15.47
C ASN A 174 -14.67 8.47 14.44
N GLU A 175 -14.48 7.80 13.30
CA GLU A 175 -15.48 7.48 12.27
C GLU A 175 -16.10 8.70 11.52
N GLY A 176 -15.55 8.98 10.33
CA GLY A 176 -16.19 9.88 9.37
C GLY A 176 -15.58 9.72 8.00
N SER A 177 -16.34 9.14 7.07
CA SER A 177 -16.04 9.10 5.64
C SER A 177 -15.86 10.53 5.10
N PHE A 178 -14.66 10.86 4.64
CA PHE A 178 -14.45 12.11 3.92
C PHE A 178 -14.87 11.93 2.46
N VAL A 179 -15.95 12.62 2.09
CA VAL A 179 -16.19 13.03 0.70
C VAL A 179 -15.21 14.16 0.44
N PRO A 180 -14.35 14.09 -0.60
CA PRO A 180 -13.51 15.22 -0.93
C PRO A 180 -14.43 16.38 -1.37
N ASP A 181 -14.34 17.49 -0.64
CA ASP A 181 -14.94 18.75 -1.07
C ASP A 181 -14.30 19.13 -2.41
N ASP A 182 -15.09 19.17 -3.46
CA ASP A 182 -14.72 19.55 -4.83
C ASP A 182 -14.43 21.06 -4.91
N ASN A 183 -13.51 21.55 -4.07
CA ASN A 183 -13.00 22.91 -4.18
C ASN A 183 -11.88 22.93 -5.23
N MET A 184 -12.34 22.91 -6.48
CA MET A 184 -11.58 23.17 -7.69
C MET A 184 -11.09 24.63 -7.68
N LEU A 185 -9.93 24.89 -7.07
CA LEU A 185 -9.22 26.16 -7.27
C LEU A 185 -8.52 26.10 -8.64
N GLU A 186 -9.24 26.55 -9.67
CA GLU A 186 -8.64 26.93 -10.94
C GLU A 186 -7.56 28.00 -10.71
N VAL A 187 -6.35 27.71 -11.17
CA VAL A 187 -5.25 28.69 -11.18
C VAL A 187 -5.55 29.71 -12.28
N PRO A 188 -5.57 31.03 -12.02
CA PRO A 188 -5.83 32.02 -13.06
C PRO A 188 -4.70 32.01 -14.09
N THR A 189 -5.07 31.84 -15.36
CA THR A 189 -4.16 32.04 -16.49
C THR A 189 -3.84 33.54 -16.58
N TYR A 190 -2.60 33.91 -16.33
CA TYR A 190 -2.11 35.26 -16.55
C TYR A 190 -2.12 35.55 -18.06
N ALA A 191 -2.94 36.51 -18.45
CA ALA A 191 -2.85 37.17 -19.74
C ALA A 191 -1.50 37.90 -19.84
N LEU A 192 -0.70 37.55 -20.84
CA LEU A 192 0.38 38.41 -21.30
C LEU A 192 -0.15 39.20 -22.48
N GLU A 193 -0.54 40.43 -22.20
CA GLU A 193 -0.69 41.50 -23.18
C GLU A 193 0.72 42.01 -23.53
N GLY A 194 1.06 41.99 -24.82
CA GLY A 194 2.32 42.46 -25.38
C GLY A 194 2.24 42.47 -26.90
#